data_AF-A0A7C2X876-F1
#
_entry.id   AF-A0A7C2X876-F1
#
_cell.length_a   1.000
_cell.length_b   1.000
_cell.length_c   1.000
_cell.angle_alpha   90.00
_cell.angle_beta   90.00
_cell.angle_gamma   90.00
#
_symmetry.space_group_name_H-M   'P 1'
#
loop_
_entity.id
_entity.type
_entity.pdbx_description
1 polymer ?
#
loop_
_entity_poly.entity_id
_entity_poly.type
_entity_poly.pdbx_seq_one_letter_code
_entity_poly.pdbx_strand_id
1 'polypeptide(L)'
;MATDIQNLDPFKPSQPQIPGVTPTPPTRNWSKRWQWFADAEWRSRWLRRAGIPVAAVLAGAVLAWITFPTLPEPREKQTEQRRLSQPAASAAIQTAAPTARVLEEVPPGPVTVARVGELAKPWEARFFRIRRQHNGREVPAILIRLPNVSARSANAYWALVLEEPFGRCKLEYVTDRKRLEREFGYRAQHPMVVDPCNGSVYHPLRFGPRTDGAMLRGEVVAGPAIRPPLAILVHVRGNEIIAERTE
;
A
#
# COMPACT_ATOMS: atom_id res chain seq x y z
N MET A 1 -12.53 -55.12 44.62
CA MET A 1 -11.99 -53.74 44.71
C MET A 1 -11.00 -53.57 43.59
N ALA A 2 -11.39 -52.88 42.51
CA ALA A 2 -10.51 -52.49 41.42
C ALA A 2 -11.01 -51.13 40.92
N THR A 3 -10.18 -50.12 41.09
CA THR A 3 -10.44 -48.72 40.72
C THR A 3 -10.25 -48.54 39.22
N ASP A 4 -11.30 -48.07 38.55
CA ASP A 4 -11.30 -47.67 37.15
C ASP A 4 -10.72 -46.24 37.04
N ILE A 5 -9.47 -46.14 36.58
CA ILE A 5 -8.83 -44.86 36.25
C ILE A 5 -9.18 -44.55 34.80
N GLN A 6 -10.34 -43.91 34.60
CA GLN A 6 -10.67 -43.35 33.30
C GLN A 6 -9.97 -42.01 33.10
N ASN A 7 -8.95 -42.04 32.25
CA ASN A 7 -8.70 -41.07 31.18
C ASN A 7 -9.01 -39.58 31.51
N LEU A 8 -8.14 -38.96 32.31
CA LEU A 8 -8.14 -37.51 32.52
C LEU A 8 -7.17 -36.87 31.50
N ASP A 9 -7.72 -36.22 30.47
CA ASP A 9 -7.00 -35.34 29.55
C ASP A 9 -6.55 -34.08 30.33
N PRO A 10 -5.24 -33.87 30.57
CA PRO A 10 -4.75 -32.80 31.44
C PRO A 10 -5.02 -31.39 30.89
N PHE A 11 -5.46 -31.26 29.64
CA PHE A 11 -5.77 -29.97 29.01
C PHE A 11 -7.29 -29.69 28.89
N LYS A 12 -8.14 -30.53 29.50
CA LYS A 12 -9.58 -30.30 29.58
C LYS A 12 -10.10 -30.51 31.01
N PRO A 13 -10.00 -29.48 31.89
CA PRO A 13 -10.70 -29.55 33.16
C PRO A 13 -12.20 -29.70 32.92
N SER A 14 -12.80 -30.75 33.46
CA SER A 14 -14.25 -30.94 33.47
C SER A 14 -14.90 -29.77 34.23
N GLN A 15 -15.68 -28.93 33.55
CA GLN A 15 -16.39 -27.83 34.19
C GLN A 15 -17.45 -28.39 35.16
N PRO A 16 -17.54 -27.88 36.40
CA PRO A 16 -18.63 -28.25 37.30
C PRO A 16 -19.97 -27.81 36.72
N GLN A 17 -20.94 -28.73 36.66
CA GLN A 17 -22.28 -28.42 36.20
C GLN A 17 -23.00 -27.55 37.25
N ILE A 18 -23.37 -26.34 36.86
CA ILE A 18 -24.19 -25.45 37.68
C ILE A 18 -25.66 -25.88 37.49
N PRO A 19 -26.40 -26.21 38.57
CA PRO A 19 -27.81 -26.54 38.49
C PRO A 19 -28.61 -25.36 37.91
N GLY A 20 -29.46 -25.62 36.92
CA GLY A 20 -30.39 -24.61 36.35
C GLY A 20 -29.97 -23.97 35.03
N VAL A 21 -28.84 -24.35 34.44
CA VAL A 21 -28.43 -23.90 33.10
C VAL A 21 -28.44 -25.08 32.13
N THR A 22 -29.35 -25.06 31.15
CA THR A 22 -29.35 -26.05 30.07
C THR A 22 -28.15 -25.81 29.17
N PRO A 23 -27.20 -26.76 29.05
CA PRO A 23 -26.05 -26.58 28.17
C PRO A 23 -26.53 -26.54 26.71
N THR A 24 -26.28 -25.42 26.04
CA THR A 24 -26.49 -25.33 24.58
C THR A 24 -25.37 -26.11 23.89
N PRO A 25 -25.66 -27.05 22.97
CA PRO A 25 -24.62 -27.81 22.30
C PRO A 25 -23.74 -26.87 21.45
N PRO A 26 -22.40 -27.03 21.46
CA PRO A 26 -21.52 -26.22 20.64
C PRO A 26 -21.72 -26.56 19.16
N THR A 27 -22.38 -25.69 18.41
CA THR A 27 -22.38 -25.74 16.93
C THR A 27 -21.04 -25.24 16.40
N ARG A 28 -20.00 -26.07 16.57
CA ARG A 28 -18.66 -25.84 16.02
C ARG A 28 -18.59 -26.28 14.56
N ASN A 29 -19.24 -25.53 13.67
CA ASN A 29 -18.94 -25.56 12.24
C ASN A 29 -17.71 -24.68 11.99
N TRP A 30 -16.52 -25.25 12.14
CA TRP A 30 -15.23 -24.59 11.82
C TRP A 30 -14.64 -25.07 10.49
N SER A 31 -15.34 -25.95 9.77
CA SER A 31 -14.88 -26.57 8.52
C SER A 31 -15.52 -26.01 7.24
N LYS A 32 -16.45 -25.06 7.31
CA LYS A 32 -17.04 -24.43 6.10
C LYS A 32 -16.61 -22.99 5.80
N ARG A 33 -15.68 -22.41 6.58
CA ARG A 33 -15.23 -21.01 6.38
C ARG A 33 -14.03 -20.85 5.44
N TRP A 34 -13.31 -21.93 5.13
CA TRP A 34 -12.21 -21.93 4.15
C TRP A 34 -12.66 -22.32 2.73
N GLN A 35 -13.93 -22.68 2.54
CA GLN A 35 -14.44 -23.10 1.23
C GLN A 35 -14.73 -21.92 0.29
N TRP A 36 -14.81 -20.68 0.80
CA TRP A 36 -14.94 -19.46 -0.02
C TRP A 36 -13.60 -18.97 -0.62
N PHE A 37 -12.45 -19.48 -0.16
CA PHE A 37 -11.15 -19.16 -0.76
C PHE A 37 -10.75 -20.12 -1.91
N ALA A 38 -11.51 -21.20 -2.13
CA ALA A 38 -11.23 -22.20 -3.16
C ALA A 38 -12.05 -22.01 -4.46
N ASP A 39 -13.14 -21.23 -4.43
CA ASP A 39 -14.01 -21.01 -5.61
C ASP A 39 -13.93 -19.56 -6.10
N ALA A 40 -12.73 -19.09 -6.42
CA ALA A 40 -12.53 -17.90 -7.25
C ALA A 40 -12.39 -18.28 -8.73
N GLU A 41 -13.27 -19.17 -9.22
CA GLU A 41 -13.52 -19.40 -10.65
C GLU A 41 -14.32 -18.24 -11.29
N TRP A 42 -13.93 -16.98 -11.02
CA TRP A 42 -14.42 -15.82 -11.77
C TRP A 42 -13.83 -15.77 -13.20
N ARG A 43 -12.85 -16.62 -13.52
CA ARG A 43 -12.17 -16.70 -14.83
C ARG A 43 -12.85 -17.69 -15.79
N SER A 44 -14.05 -17.40 -16.34
CA SER A 44 -14.45 -18.03 -17.63
C SER A 44 -15.73 -17.51 -18.32
N ARG A 45 -16.56 -16.61 -17.76
CA ARG A 45 -17.85 -16.26 -18.40
C ARG A 45 -17.86 -15.10 -19.41
N TRP A 46 -16.76 -14.38 -19.59
CA TRP A 46 -16.68 -13.23 -20.52
C TRP A 46 -16.00 -13.53 -21.87
N LEU A 47 -15.61 -14.79 -22.13
CA LEU A 47 -14.96 -15.20 -23.39
C LEU A 47 -15.81 -16.12 -24.30
N ARG A 48 -17.13 -16.22 -24.07
CA ARG A 48 -18.04 -17.00 -24.95
C ARG A 48 -18.96 -16.17 -25.85
N ARG A 49 -18.77 -14.85 -25.93
CA ARG A 49 -19.49 -13.99 -26.90
C ARG A 49 -18.59 -12.95 -27.54
N ALA A 50 -17.65 -13.41 -28.36
CA ALA A 50 -17.06 -12.65 -29.46
C ALA A 50 -16.40 -13.67 -30.41
N GLY A 51 -17.22 -14.26 -31.28
CA GLY A 51 -16.72 -15.01 -32.41
C GLY A 51 -16.31 -14.06 -33.54
N ILE A 52 -15.24 -14.46 -34.25
CA ILE A 52 -14.88 -14.14 -35.66
C ILE A 52 -14.00 -12.87 -35.85
N PRO A 53 -12.94 -12.87 -36.71
CA PRO A 53 -11.78 -13.76 -36.80
C PRO A 53 -10.43 -12.99 -36.94
N VAL A 54 -9.34 -13.55 -36.41
CA VAL A 54 -7.96 -12.99 -36.38
C VAL A 54 -7.22 -13.01 -37.74
N ALA A 55 -7.89 -13.33 -38.86
CA ALA A 55 -7.21 -13.59 -40.13
C ALA A 55 -6.96 -12.37 -41.04
N ALA A 56 -7.65 -11.24 -40.86
CA ALA A 56 -7.57 -10.10 -41.80
C ALA A 56 -6.51 -9.03 -41.43
N VAL A 57 -6.06 -8.96 -40.19
CA VAL A 57 -5.14 -7.88 -39.73
C VAL A 57 -3.67 -8.25 -39.92
N LEU A 58 -3.33 -9.54 -39.98
CA LEU A 58 -1.94 -9.99 -40.18
C LEU A 58 -1.46 -9.83 -41.64
N ALA A 59 -2.36 -9.77 -42.62
CA ALA A 59 -1.99 -9.55 -44.02
C ALA A 59 -1.59 -8.08 -44.32
N GLY A 60 -2.14 -7.11 -43.58
CA GLY A 60 -1.82 -5.68 -43.77
C GLY A 60 -0.48 -5.26 -43.16
N ALA A 61 -0.03 -5.93 -42.09
CA ALA A 61 1.20 -5.57 -41.38
C ALA A 61 2.48 -6.05 -42.08
N VAL A 62 2.41 -7.09 -42.91
CA VAL A 62 3.56 -7.62 -43.67
C VAL A 62 3.92 -6.74 -44.87
N LEU A 63 2.96 -6.03 -45.47
CA LEU A 63 3.21 -5.14 -46.61
C LEU A 63 3.86 -3.81 -46.21
N ALA A 64 3.71 -3.36 -44.97
CA ALA A 64 4.25 -2.07 -44.51
C ALA A 64 5.74 -2.13 -44.09
N TRP A 65 6.32 -3.31 -43.89
CA TRP A 65 7.73 -3.49 -43.55
C TRP A 65 8.66 -3.64 -44.76
N ILE A 66 8.12 -3.75 -45.98
CA ILE A 66 8.90 -3.98 -47.21
C ILE A 66 9.32 -2.66 -47.90
N THR A 67 8.73 -1.51 -47.55
CA THR A 67 8.90 -0.27 -48.33
C THR A 67 9.75 0.84 -47.69
N PHE A 68 10.35 0.64 -46.51
CA PHE A 68 11.28 1.64 -45.96
C PHE A 68 12.59 0.99 -45.48
N PRO A 69 13.63 0.99 -46.34
CA PRO A 69 14.96 0.56 -45.92
C PRO A 69 15.55 1.53 -44.89
N THR A 70 16.13 0.93 -43.87
CA THR A 70 17.12 1.46 -42.93
C THR A 70 18.24 2.21 -43.63
N LEU A 71 18.82 3.23 -42.95
CA LEU A 71 20.21 3.74 -43.06
C LEU A 71 20.33 5.00 -42.17
N PRO A 72 21.53 5.42 -41.72
CA PRO A 72 22.35 4.79 -40.69
C PRO A 72 22.74 5.77 -39.55
N GLU A 73 23.24 5.17 -38.48
CA GLU A 73 23.90 5.78 -37.33
C GLU A 73 25.12 6.64 -37.70
N PRO A 74 25.29 7.86 -37.13
CA PRO A 74 26.57 8.54 -37.10
C PRO A 74 27.24 8.40 -35.73
N ARG A 75 28.23 7.52 -35.70
CA ARG A 75 29.49 7.55 -34.94
C ARG A 75 29.67 8.72 -33.96
N GLU A 76 29.70 8.34 -32.70
CA GLU A 76 30.82 8.56 -31.76
C GLU A 76 32.04 9.27 -32.36
N LYS A 77 32.29 10.50 -31.90
CA LYS A 77 33.62 11.08 -31.84
C LYS A 77 33.83 11.66 -30.45
N GLN A 78 34.51 10.87 -29.62
CA GLN A 78 35.37 11.41 -28.57
C GLN A 78 36.36 12.39 -29.20
N THR A 79 36.42 13.61 -28.70
CA THR A 79 37.64 14.42 -28.79
C THR A 79 37.92 14.93 -27.39
N GLU A 80 38.95 14.32 -26.85
CA GLU A 80 39.61 14.62 -25.60
C GLU A 80 40.28 16.01 -25.67
N GLN A 81 40.26 16.69 -24.52
CA GLN A 81 41.22 17.73 -24.10
C GLN A 81 41.40 18.98 -24.98
N ARG A 82 40.88 20.10 -24.46
CA ARG A 82 41.70 21.30 -24.33
C ARG A 82 41.63 21.84 -22.91
N ARG A 83 42.73 21.60 -22.18
CA ARG A 83 43.06 22.17 -20.88
C ARG A 83 43.12 23.71 -20.92
N LEU A 84 42.70 24.28 -19.80
CA LEU A 84 43.17 25.52 -19.15
C LEU A 84 43.18 26.81 -19.99
N SER A 85 42.31 27.76 -19.63
CA SER A 85 42.68 29.05 -18.98
C SER A 85 41.63 30.13 -19.29
N GLN A 86 40.75 30.45 -18.34
CA GLN A 86 40.31 31.85 -18.17
C GLN A 86 39.59 32.06 -16.82
N PRO A 87 40.06 32.98 -15.96
CA PRO A 87 39.30 33.43 -14.80
C PRO A 87 38.47 34.69 -15.12
N ALA A 88 37.46 34.89 -14.28
CA ALA A 88 36.66 36.09 -14.04
C ALA A 88 35.45 36.37 -14.96
N ALA A 89 34.27 36.19 -14.34
CA ALA A 89 33.18 37.16 -14.19
C ALA A 89 31.79 36.66 -14.64
N SER A 90 30.83 36.88 -13.73
CA SER A 90 29.37 36.93 -13.94
C SER A 90 28.66 35.68 -14.45
N ALA A 91 27.99 34.98 -13.53
CA ALA A 91 26.56 35.22 -13.32
C ALA A 91 26.10 34.35 -12.14
N ALA A 92 25.42 34.98 -11.19
CA ALA A 92 24.70 34.30 -10.12
C ALA A 92 23.63 33.40 -10.75
N ILE A 93 23.91 32.10 -10.82
CA ILE A 93 22.88 31.11 -11.10
C ILE A 93 22.39 30.66 -9.74
N GLN A 94 21.16 31.06 -9.45
CA GLN A 94 20.39 30.58 -8.32
C GLN A 94 20.31 29.06 -8.46
N THR A 95 21.18 28.35 -7.76
CA THR A 95 20.99 26.93 -7.46
C THR A 95 19.76 26.88 -6.59
N ALA A 96 18.61 26.61 -7.21
CA ALA A 96 17.44 26.11 -6.52
C ALA A 96 17.88 24.87 -5.76
N ALA A 97 18.13 25.05 -4.45
CA ALA A 97 18.30 23.95 -3.53
C ALA A 97 17.09 23.02 -3.69
N PRO A 98 17.29 21.69 -3.70
CA PRO A 98 16.17 20.77 -3.68
C PRO A 98 15.34 21.14 -2.47
N THR A 99 14.05 21.42 -2.68
CA THR A 99 13.08 21.77 -1.64
C THR A 99 13.25 20.78 -0.50
N ALA A 100 13.95 21.20 0.55
CA ALA A 100 14.08 20.41 1.77
C ALA A 100 12.65 20.24 2.26
N ARG A 101 12.16 19.00 2.22
CA ARG A 101 10.87 18.64 2.82
C ARG A 101 10.98 19.08 4.27
N VAL A 102 10.28 20.16 4.63
CA VAL A 102 10.28 20.70 6.00
C VAL A 102 9.77 19.58 6.90
N LEU A 103 10.69 18.96 7.62
CA LEU A 103 10.42 17.97 8.66
C LEU A 103 9.99 18.77 9.88
N GLU A 104 8.68 18.93 10.04
CA GLU A 104 8.06 19.60 11.18
C GLU A 104 8.28 18.78 12.46
N GLU A 105 8.73 19.44 13.52
CA GLU A 105 9.00 18.87 14.85
C GLU A 105 7.68 18.59 15.58
N VAL A 106 7.57 17.42 16.23
CA VAL A 106 6.28 16.84 16.64
C VAL A 106 5.97 17.16 18.12
N PRO A 107 4.91 17.93 18.42
CA PRO A 107 4.46 18.16 19.80
C PRO A 107 3.78 16.91 20.40
N PRO A 108 3.78 16.72 21.73
CA PRO A 108 3.10 15.60 22.39
C PRO A 108 1.57 15.80 22.36
N GLY A 109 0.85 15.11 21.45
CA GLY A 109 -0.61 15.26 21.34
C GLY A 109 -1.18 14.82 19.99
N PRO A 110 -2.48 15.05 19.73
CA PRO A 110 -3.01 15.13 18.38
C PRO A 110 -2.22 16.20 17.61
N VAL A 111 -1.77 15.87 16.41
CA VAL A 111 -0.89 16.75 15.62
C VAL A 111 -1.63 17.23 14.40
N THR A 112 -1.64 18.54 14.15
CA THR A 112 -2.10 19.09 12.87
C THR A 112 -1.09 18.71 11.80
N VAL A 113 -1.47 17.79 10.93
CA VAL A 113 -0.57 17.21 9.92
C VAL A 113 -0.69 17.88 8.57
N ALA A 114 -1.83 18.53 8.29
CA ALA A 114 -2.09 19.23 7.05
C ALA A 114 -3.29 20.17 7.18
N ARG A 115 -3.41 21.11 6.24
CA ARG A 115 -4.67 21.81 5.98
C ARG A 115 -5.41 21.15 4.82
N VAL A 116 -6.73 21.24 4.81
CA VAL A 116 -7.58 20.64 3.75
C VAL A 116 -7.18 21.14 2.35
N GLY A 117 -6.80 22.42 2.24
CA GLY A 117 -6.35 23.02 0.97
C GLY A 117 -4.95 22.58 0.51
N GLU A 118 -4.12 22.02 1.38
CA GLU A 118 -2.76 21.55 1.02
C GLU A 118 -2.78 20.20 0.29
N LEU A 119 -3.87 19.44 0.44
CA LEU A 119 -4.09 18.12 -0.17
C LEU A 119 -5.37 18.15 -1.02
N ALA A 120 -5.43 19.12 -1.93
CA ALA A 120 -6.63 19.40 -2.72
C ALA A 120 -6.85 18.35 -3.81
N LYS A 121 -5.78 17.85 -4.45
CA LYS A 121 -5.90 16.90 -5.56
C LYS A 121 -5.89 15.47 -5.06
N PRO A 122 -6.66 14.56 -5.71
CA PRO A 122 -6.53 13.14 -5.44
C PRO A 122 -5.08 12.68 -5.54
N TRP A 123 -4.67 11.82 -4.62
CA TRP A 123 -3.33 11.24 -4.52
C TRP A 123 -2.21 12.20 -4.16
N GLU A 124 -2.52 13.46 -3.83
CA GLU A 124 -1.56 14.28 -3.10
C GLU A 124 -1.29 13.66 -1.72
N ALA A 125 -0.04 13.76 -1.28
CA ALA A 125 0.38 13.17 -0.03
C ALA A 125 1.33 14.09 0.74
N ARG A 126 1.21 14.07 2.06
CA ARG A 126 2.09 14.80 2.98
C ARG A 126 2.78 13.80 3.91
N PHE A 127 4.10 13.87 3.96
CA PHE A 127 4.91 13.08 4.89
C PHE A 127 5.04 13.84 6.20
N PHE A 128 4.99 13.13 7.32
CA PHE A 128 5.14 13.68 8.66
C PHE A 128 5.77 12.65 9.59
N ARG A 129 6.03 13.02 10.85
CA ARG A 129 6.48 12.10 11.89
C ARG A 129 5.41 11.99 12.96
N ILE A 130 5.28 10.81 13.55
CA ILE A 130 4.36 10.58 14.68
C ILE A 130 5.07 9.80 15.77
N ARG A 131 4.75 10.11 17.03
CA ARG A 131 5.29 9.43 18.20
C ARG A 131 4.46 8.20 18.53
N ARG A 132 5.07 7.01 18.55
CA ARG A 132 4.41 5.77 18.97
C ARG A 132 4.09 5.81 20.46
N GLN A 133 2.94 5.28 20.83
CA GLN A 133 2.46 5.29 22.21
C GLN A 133 3.27 4.37 23.13
N HIS A 134 3.57 3.15 22.68
CA HIS A 134 4.14 2.12 23.55
C HIS A 134 5.62 2.35 23.91
N ASN A 135 6.40 3.03 23.05
CA ASN A 135 7.84 3.23 23.27
C ASN A 135 8.30 4.69 23.09
N GLY A 136 7.40 5.61 22.75
CA GLY A 136 7.74 7.01 22.52
C GLY A 136 8.65 7.26 21.30
N ARG A 137 8.90 6.26 20.44
CA ARG A 137 9.74 6.42 19.26
C ARG A 137 8.99 7.21 18.19
N GLU A 138 9.67 8.17 17.59
CA GLU A 138 9.16 8.84 16.39
C GLU A 138 9.35 7.98 15.15
N VAL A 139 8.27 7.81 14.39
CA VAL A 139 8.25 7.01 13.18
C VAL A 139 7.74 7.82 11.99
N PRO A 140 8.29 7.58 10.78
CA PRO A 140 7.81 8.25 9.58
C PRO A 140 6.39 7.80 9.24
N ALA A 141 5.57 8.74 8.83
CA ALA A 141 4.19 8.53 8.43
C ALA A 141 3.87 9.29 7.14
N ILE A 142 2.76 8.92 6.52
CA ILE A 142 2.22 9.60 5.35
C ILE A 142 0.72 9.77 5.49
N LEU A 143 0.22 10.92 5.02
CA LEU A 143 -1.19 11.24 4.82
C LEU A 143 -1.44 11.32 3.32
N ILE A 144 -2.38 10.52 2.80
CA ILE A 144 -2.70 10.44 1.37
C ILE A 144 -4.13 10.89 1.14
N ARG A 145 -4.36 11.81 0.19
CA ARG A 145 -5.69 12.22 -0.27
C ARG A 145 -6.30 11.15 -1.18
N LEU A 146 -7.44 10.61 -0.80
CA LEU A 146 -8.18 9.63 -1.60
C LEU A 146 -9.12 10.31 -2.61
N PRO A 147 -9.38 9.73 -3.78
CA PRO A 147 -10.37 10.27 -4.73
C PRO A 147 -11.81 10.11 -4.22
N ASN A 148 -12.75 10.78 -4.88
CA ASN A 148 -14.20 10.55 -4.78
C ASN A 148 -14.87 10.75 -3.40
N VAL A 149 -14.14 11.27 -2.42
CA VAL A 149 -14.68 11.62 -1.10
C VAL A 149 -14.44 13.11 -0.85
N SER A 150 -15.38 13.80 -0.21
CA SER A 150 -15.23 15.23 0.14
C SER A 150 -14.02 15.46 1.03
N ALA A 151 -13.17 16.44 0.70
CA ALA A 151 -11.96 16.78 1.45
C ALA A 151 -12.23 17.23 2.90
N ARG A 152 -13.49 17.54 3.25
CA ARG A 152 -13.89 17.85 4.64
C ARG A 152 -14.19 16.61 5.48
N SER A 153 -14.16 15.41 4.91
CA SER A 153 -14.40 14.15 5.61
C SER A 153 -13.08 13.51 6.05
N ALA A 154 -13.04 12.85 7.21
CA ALA A 154 -11.90 12.02 7.60
C ALA A 154 -11.63 10.89 6.60
N ASN A 155 -12.69 10.29 6.03
CA ASN A 155 -12.60 9.20 5.06
C ASN A 155 -12.00 9.62 3.71
N ALA A 156 -11.82 10.92 3.49
CA ALA A 156 -11.12 11.44 2.31
C ALA A 156 -9.60 11.28 2.39
N TYR A 157 -9.10 10.83 3.54
CA TYR A 157 -7.68 10.68 3.79
C TYR A 157 -7.37 9.26 4.27
N TRP A 158 -6.19 8.79 3.90
CA TRP A 158 -5.60 7.59 4.45
C TRP A 158 -4.25 7.95 5.04
N ALA A 159 -4.14 7.83 6.35
CA ALA A 159 -2.89 8.03 7.06
C ALA A 159 -2.36 6.69 7.57
N LEU A 160 -1.05 6.49 7.45
CA LEU A 160 -0.38 5.26 7.88
C LEU A 160 1.07 5.53 8.28
N VAL A 161 1.60 4.63 9.11
CA VAL A 161 3.03 4.56 9.42
C VAL A 161 3.77 3.89 8.26
N LEU A 162 4.93 4.44 7.88
CA LEU A 162 5.79 3.93 6.81
C LEU A 162 6.81 2.90 7.33
N GLU A 163 6.50 2.19 8.40
CA GLU A 163 7.29 1.07 8.91
C GLU A 163 6.43 -0.20 8.79
N GLU A 164 7.03 -1.26 8.28
CA GLU A 164 6.37 -2.55 8.17
C GLU A 164 5.95 -3.08 9.57
N PRO A 165 4.74 -3.63 9.75
CA PRO A 165 4.27 -4.11 11.05
C PRO A 165 5.13 -5.19 11.73
N PHE A 166 5.85 -6.02 10.98
CA PHE A 166 6.65 -7.16 11.51
C PHE A 166 8.11 -7.14 11.08
N GLY A 167 8.55 -6.07 10.44
CA GLY A 167 9.89 -5.96 9.89
C GLY A 167 10.56 -4.64 10.22
N ARG A 168 11.74 -4.47 9.62
CA ARG A 168 12.48 -3.20 9.66
C ARG A 168 12.37 -2.44 8.35
N CYS A 169 11.57 -2.94 7.41
CA CYS A 169 11.43 -2.30 6.13
C CYS A 169 10.65 -0.99 6.26
N LYS A 170 11.08 -0.01 5.45
CA LYS A 170 10.39 1.26 5.31
C LYS A 170 9.50 1.20 4.08
N LEU A 171 8.21 1.43 4.27
CA LEU A 171 7.25 1.47 3.18
C LEU A 171 7.46 2.71 2.32
N GLU A 172 7.20 2.58 1.02
CA GLU A 172 7.29 3.66 0.04
C GLU A 172 5.94 3.98 -0.58
N TYR A 173 5.66 5.27 -0.78
CA TYR A 173 4.53 5.70 -1.60
C TYR A 173 5.00 5.92 -3.04
N VAL A 174 4.54 5.07 -3.95
CA VAL A 174 4.99 5.05 -5.35
C VAL A 174 3.88 5.55 -6.25
N THR A 175 4.15 6.67 -6.93
CA THR A 175 3.25 7.30 -7.90
C THR A 175 3.54 6.87 -9.34
N ASP A 176 4.77 6.45 -9.65
CA ASP A 176 5.12 5.93 -10.97
C ASP A 176 4.56 4.51 -11.18
N ARG A 177 3.52 4.42 -11.99
CA ARG A 177 2.89 3.14 -12.36
C ARG A 177 3.82 2.21 -13.11
N LYS A 178 4.75 2.75 -13.91
CA LYS A 178 5.72 1.90 -14.63
C LYS A 178 6.73 1.30 -13.66
N ARG A 179 7.10 2.02 -12.59
CA ARG A 179 7.90 1.48 -11.50
C ARG A 179 7.17 0.35 -10.78
N LEU A 180 5.89 0.53 -10.46
CA LEU A 180 5.06 -0.53 -9.84
C LEU A 180 5.00 -1.80 -10.69
N GLU A 181 4.85 -1.67 -12.01
CA GLU A 181 4.84 -2.84 -12.89
C GLU A 181 6.22 -3.51 -13.00
N ARG A 182 7.29 -2.73 -13.18
CA ARG A 182 8.64 -3.27 -13.39
C ARG A 182 9.27 -3.86 -12.12
N GLU A 183 9.17 -3.16 -11.00
CA GLU A 183 9.88 -3.54 -9.76
C GLU A 183 9.02 -4.43 -8.85
N PHE A 184 7.69 -4.26 -8.88
CA PHE A 184 6.77 -4.97 -7.99
C PHE A 184 5.84 -5.94 -8.74
N GLY A 185 5.96 -6.05 -10.07
CA GLY A 185 5.13 -6.94 -10.88
C GLY A 185 3.63 -6.57 -10.85
N TYR A 186 3.29 -5.34 -10.44
CA TYR A 186 1.92 -4.95 -10.16
C TYR A 186 1.43 -3.80 -11.05
N ARG A 187 0.41 -4.09 -11.87
CA ARG A 187 -0.24 -3.08 -12.72
C ARG A 187 -1.25 -2.27 -11.93
N ALA A 188 -0.83 -1.09 -11.45
CA ALA A 188 -1.68 -0.18 -10.72
C ALA A 188 -2.36 0.88 -11.61
N GLN A 189 -3.58 1.28 -11.24
CA GLN A 189 -4.31 2.39 -11.89
C GLN A 189 -4.04 3.74 -11.22
N HIS A 190 -3.58 3.72 -9.97
CA HIS A 190 -3.29 4.88 -9.13
C HIS A 190 -2.04 4.59 -8.29
N PRO A 191 -1.49 5.61 -7.59
CA PRO A 191 -0.38 5.39 -6.67
C PRO A 191 -0.69 4.33 -5.62
N MET A 192 0.35 3.62 -5.18
CA MET A 192 0.27 2.56 -4.18
C MET A 192 1.29 2.79 -3.07
N VAL A 193 1.06 2.16 -1.92
CA VAL A 193 2.10 1.98 -0.91
C VAL A 193 2.72 0.61 -1.14
N VAL A 194 4.04 0.51 -1.05
CA VAL A 194 4.77 -0.74 -1.29
C VAL A 194 5.81 -0.98 -0.22
N ASP A 195 6.17 -2.26 -0.05
CA ASP A 195 7.31 -2.71 0.74
C ASP A 195 8.45 -3.09 -0.22
N PRO A 196 9.54 -2.29 -0.31
CA PRO A 196 10.65 -2.58 -1.20
C PRO A 196 11.48 -3.79 -0.76
N CYS A 197 11.37 -4.27 0.48
CA CYS A 197 12.16 -5.39 0.98
C CYS A 197 11.59 -6.74 0.55
N ASN A 198 10.26 -6.87 0.48
CA ASN A 198 9.60 -8.14 0.16
C ASN A 198 8.68 -8.06 -1.07
N GLY A 199 8.57 -6.90 -1.72
CA GLY A 199 7.76 -6.70 -2.90
C GLY A 199 6.25 -6.59 -2.65
N SER A 200 5.82 -6.43 -1.40
CA SER A 200 4.39 -6.31 -1.08
C SER A 200 3.80 -4.99 -1.57
N VAL A 201 2.56 -5.04 -2.04
CA VAL A 201 1.81 -3.88 -2.54
C VAL A 201 0.50 -3.74 -1.77
N TYR A 202 0.26 -2.54 -1.24
CA TYR A 202 -0.89 -2.20 -0.42
C TYR A 202 -1.81 -1.23 -1.16
N HIS A 203 -3.09 -1.58 -1.25
CA HIS A 203 -4.06 -0.86 -2.04
C HIS A 203 -4.83 0.21 -1.22
N PRO A 204 -4.66 1.52 -1.49
CA PRO A 204 -5.24 2.60 -0.68
C PRO A 204 -6.76 2.58 -0.54
N LEU A 205 -7.47 2.07 -1.55
CA LEU A 205 -8.94 2.09 -1.58
C LEU A 205 -9.60 0.82 -1.04
N ARG A 206 -8.83 -0.24 -0.83
CA ARG A 206 -9.37 -1.55 -0.43
C ARG A 206 -9.12 -1.81 1.05
N PHE A 207 -10.00 -2.59 1.65
CA PHE A 207 -9.91 -2.98 3.05
C PHE A 207 -9.53 -4.46 3.14
N GLY A 208 -8.52 -4.76 3.94
CA GLY A 208 -8.09 -6.12 4.28
C GLY A 208 -8.35 -6.46 5.74
N PRO A 209 -8.39 -7.75 6.09
CA PRO A 209 -8.64 -8.18 7.46
C PRO A 209 -7.45 -7.91 8.39
N ARG A 210 -7.75 -7.57 9.64
CA ARG A 210 -6.87 -7.65 10.80
C ARG A 210 -7.08 -9.00 11.50
N THR A 211 -6.11 -9.42 12.32
CA THR A 211 -6.13 -10.70 13.04
C THR A 211 -7.33 -10.92 13.95
N ASP A 212 -8.01 -9.85 14.39
CA ASP A 212 -9.23 -9.88 15.20
C ASP A 212 -10.52 -9.83 14.35
N GLY A 213 -10.42 -9.85 13.02
CA GLY A 213 -11.54 -9.77 12.10
C GLY A 213 -11.97 -8.34 11.74
N ALA A 214 -11.35 -7.30 12.32
CA ALA A 214 -11.61 -5.91 11.92
C ALA A 214 -11.09 -5.66 10.50
N MET A 215 -11.74 -4.75 9.76
CA MET A 215 -11.33 -4.39 8.39
C MET A 215 -10.50 -3.11 8.40
N LEU A 216 -9.26 -3.19 7.92
CA LEU A 216 -8.35 -2.06 7.83
C LEU A 216 -8.08 -1.69 6.37
N ARG A 217 -8.04 -0.38 6.10
CA ARG A 217 -7.68 0.15 4.78
C ARG A 217 -6.21 -0.18 4.47
N GLY A 218 -5.92 -0.48 3.20
CA GLY A 218 -4.58 -0.86 2.73
C GLY A 218 -4.42 -2.37 2.54
N GLU A 219 -5.43 -3.03 1.96
CA GLU A 219 -5.37 -4.46 1.65
C GLU A 219 -4.08 -4.82 0.89
N VAL A 220 -3.46 -5.94 1.27
CA VAL A 220 -2.34 -6.53 0.53
C VAL A 220 -2.86 -7.13 -0.76
N VAL A 221 -2.46 -6.58 -1.91
CA VAL A 221 -2.91 -7.01 -3.23
C VAL A 221 -1.84 -7.75 -4.02
N ALA A 222 -0.59 -7.73 -3.56
CA ALA A 222 0.52 -8.52 -4.06
C ALA A 222 1.60 -8.66 -2.98
N GLY A 223 2.45 -9.68 -3.13
CA GLY A 223 3.56 -9.99 -2.23
C GLY A 223 3.16 -10.76 -0.96
N PRO A 224 4.13 -11.05 -0.07
CA PRO A 224 3.95 -11.97 1.05
C PRO A 224 3.38 -11.34 2.32
N ALA A 225 3.14 -10.02 2.35
CA ALA A 225 2.61 -9.37 3.55
C ALA A 225 1.25 -9.96 3.97
N ILE A 226 1.10 -10.19 5.28
CA ILE A 226 -0.11 -10.83 5.84
C ILE A 226 -1.13 -9.79 6.33
N ARG A 227 -0.67 -8.57 6.63
CA ARG A 227 -1.50 -7.53 7.24
C ARG A 227 -1.37 -6.21 6.50
N PRO A 228 -2.45 -5.41 6.43
CA PRO A 228 -2.38 -4.02 6.03
C PRO A 228 -1.37 -3.21 6.87
N PRO A 229 -0.88 -2.07 6.35
CA PRO A 229 -0.01 -1.17 7.11
C PRO A 229 -0.71 -0.62 8.36
N LEU A 230 0.08 -0.20 9.35
CA LEU A 230 -0.46 0.39 10.58
C LEU A 230 -1.11 1.74 10.26
N ALA A 231 -2.45 1.77 10.34
CA ALA A 231 -3.24 2.97 10.08
C ALA A 231 -3.10 4.00 11.21
N ILE A 232 -3.21 5.28 10.83
CA ILE A 232 -3.29 6.41 11.74
C ILE A 232 -4.71 6.98 11.63
N LEU A 233 -5.40 7.10 12.75
CA LEU A 233 -6.71 7.73 12.78
C LEU A 233 -6.56 9.24 12.56
N VAL A 234 -7.40 9.80 11.70
CA VAL A 234 -7.39 11.22 11.37
C VAL A 234 -8.77 11.84 11.54
N HIS A 235 -8.79 13.10 11.95
CA HIS A 235 -9.98 13.92 12.02
C HIS A 235 -9.80 15.20 11.22
N VAL A 236 -10.89 15.68 10.63
CA VAL A 236 -10.92 16.99 10.00
C VAL A 236 -11.69 17.93 10.93
N ARG A 237 -11.03 18.99 11.40
CA ARG A 237 -11.63 20.03 12.24
C ARG A 237 -11.53 21.37 11.53
N GLY A 238 -12.64 21.84 10.98
CA GLY A 238 -12.65 23.04 10.14
C GLY A 238 -11.77 22.86 8.91
N ASN A 239 -10.64 23.57 8.86
CA ASN A 239 -9.66 23.48 7.77
C ASN A 239 -8.42 22.64 8.13
N GLU A 240 -8.35 22.08 9.33
CA GLU A 240 -7.20 21.32 9.81
C GLU A 240 -7.45 19.83 9.75
N ILE A 241 -6.43 19.08 9.36
CA ILE A 241 -6.38 17.63 9.39
C ILE A 241 -5.48 17.26 10.57
N ILE A 242 -6.05 16.56 11.53
CA ILE A 242 -5.42 16.22 12.79
C ILE A 242 -5.20 14.71 12.80
N ALA A 243 -3.96 14.28 12.97
CA ALA A 243 -3.62 12.88 13.20
C ALA A 243 -3.70 12.59 14.71
N GLU A 244 -4.45 11.54 15.04
CA GLU A 244 -4.42 10.97 16.39
C GLU A 244 -3.19 10.07 16.54
N ARG A 245 -2.85 9.76 17.79
CA ARG A 245 -1.69 8.93 18.08
C ARG A 245 -1.91 7.51 17.55
N THR A 246 -0.84 6.90 17.02
CA THR A 246 -0.85 5.49 16.59
C THR A 246 -1.05 4.57 17.79
N GLU A 247 -2.01 3.65 17.71
CA GLU A 247 -2.11 2.50 18.64
C GLU A 247 -0.85 1.62 18.61
#